data_AF-A0A1H3MDV1-F1
#
_entry.id   AF-A0A1H3MDV1-F1
#
_cell.length_a   1.000
_cell.length_b   1.000
_cell.length_c   1.000
_cell.angle_alpha   90.00
_cell.angle_beta   90.00
_cell.angle_gamma   90.00
#
_symmetry.space_group_name_H-M   'P 1'
#
loop_
_entity.id
_entity.type
_entity.pdbx_description
1 polymer ?
#
loop_
_entity_poly.entity_id
_entity_poly.type
_entity_poly.pdbx_seq_one_letter_code
_entity_poly.pdbx_strand_id
1 'polypeptide(L)'
;MSESKTPFMPPQVATLVRGNRKIEAIKLVIDSNPGLGLRDAKNAVEAYALRLSQGSPAEAEAGAAGGADASHPPTPAGFPDAARAAIRGGQKLVAIKIVREAYGLGLRDAKDLVEDYAERGEAALAGLKVSAGAAALDLPGEVVALLLGGERARAAQLLQSLRGYSAQESLNRVAEYEVARKTRGAIADSGRTVAPGDRGGALWVVGAIALALLAVWFLW
;
A
#
# COMPACT_ATOMS: atom_id res chain seq x y z
N MET A 1 -15.44 -24.65 4.84
CA MET A 1 -15.79 -23.28 4.40
C MET A 1 -15.23 -23.13 3.00
N SER A 2 -16.08 -23.00 1.97
CA SER A 2 -15.60 -22.98 0.58
C SER A 2 -14.98 -21.62 0.27
N GLU A 3 -13.66 -21.59 0.05
CA GLU A 3 -12.96 -20.41 -0.45
C GLU A 3 -13.39 -20.23 -1.92
N SER A 4 -14.21 -19.22 -2.20
CA SER A 4 -14.91 -19.04 -3.48
C SER A 4 -13.96 -18.50 -4.55
N LYS A 5 -13.03 -19.35 -5.00
CA LYS A 5 -12.20 -19.13 -6.18
C LYS A 5 -13.12 -18.84 -7.37
N THR A 6 -13.02 -17.63 -7.93
CA THR A 6 -13.73 -17.27 -9.16
C THR A 6 -13.26 -18.20 -10.28
N PRO A 7 -14.14 -19.05 -10.85
CA PRO A 7 -13.72 -19.99 -11.89
C PRO A 7 -13.41 -19.26 -13.19
N PHE A 8 -12.51 -19.83 -13.98
CA PHE A 8 -12.19 -19.32 -15.29
C PHE A 8 -13.35 -19.61 -16.24
N MET A 9 -13.94 -18.55 -16.78
CA MET A 9 -15.04 -18.61 -17.74
C MET A 9 -14.47 -18.50 -19.15
N PRO A 10 -14.33 -19.59 -19.91
CA PRO A 10 -13.97 -19.48 -21.32
C PRO A 10 -15.12 -18.84 -22.12
N PRO A 11 -14.83 -18.09 -23.20
CA PRO A 11 -15.82 -17.29 -23.93
C PRO A 11 -16.94 -18.13 -24.55
N GLN A 12 -16.72 -19.42 -24.81
CA GLN A 12 -17.78 -20.30 -25.30
C GLN A 12 -18.94 -20.46 -24.29
N VAL A 13 -18.73 -20.24 -22.98
CA VAL A 13 -19.82 -20.28 -21.98
C VAL A 13 -20.92 -19.28 -22.34
N ALA A 14 -20.59 -18.12 -22.89
CA ALA A 14 -21.58 -17.13 -23.31
C ALA A 14 -22.49 -17.64 -24.42
N THR A 15 -21.94 -18.32 -25.43
CA THR A 15 -22.74 -18.89 -26.53
C THR A 15 -23.58 -20.08 -26.06
N LEU A 16 -23.04 -20.93 -25.17
CA LEU A 16 -23.76 -22.05 -24.56
C LEU A 16 -24.95 -21.57 -23.71
N VAL A 17 -24.76 -20.54 -22.89
CA VAL A 17 -25.82 -19.95 -22.05
C VAL A 17 -26.91 -19.30 -22.91
N ARG A 18 -26.56 -18.52 -23.95
CA ARG A 18 -27.54 -17.95 -24.90
C ARG A 18 -28.32 -19.05 -25.65
N GLY A 19 -27.64 -20.13 -26.04
CA GLY A 19 -28.27 -21.32 -26.65
C GLY A 19 -29.05 -22.21 -25.67
N ASN A 20 -29.25 -21.77 -24.42
CA ASN A 20 -29.90 -22.52 -23.34
C ASN A 20 -29.24 -23.88 -22.99
N ARG A 21 -28.00 -24.11 -23.45
CA ARG A 21 -27.22 -25.35 -23.25
C ARG A 21 -26.47 -25.33 -21.92
N LYS A 22 -27.21 -25.09 -20.82
CA LYS A 22 -26.62 -24.86 -19.48
C LYS A 22 -25.79 -26.04 -18.97
N ILE A 23 -26.14 -27.28 -19.30
CA ILE A 23 -25.39 -28.47 -18.90
C ILE A 23 -23.99 -28.51 -19.55
N GLU A 24 -23.90 -28.18 -20.84
CA GLU A 24 -22.61 -28.07 -21.54
C GLU A 24 -21.77 -26.91 -20.99
N ALA A 25 -22.39 -25.78 -20.65
CA ALA A 25 -21.70 -24.65 -20.01
C ALA A 25 -21.08 -25.05 -18.66
N ILE A 26 -21.82 -25.77 -17.81
CA ILE A 26 -21.33 -26.27 -16.52
C ILE A 26 -20.19 -27.26 -16.73
N LYS A 27 -20.33 -28.19 -17.69
CA LYS A 27 -19.25 -29.14 -18.03
C LYS A 27 -17.99 -28.42 -18.47
N LEU A 28 -18.09 -27.46 -19.40
CA LEU A 28 -16.95 -26.70 -19.92
C LEU A 28 -16.22 -25.91 -18.81
N VAL A 29 -16.95 -25.36 -17.84
CA VAL A 29 -16.38 -24.68 -16.67
C VAL A 29 -15.64 -25.66 -15.75
N ILE A 30 -16.16 -26.87 -15.53
CA ILE A 30 -15.48 -27.92 -14.75
C ILE A 30 -14.21 -28.41 -15.48
N ASP A 31 -14.32 -28.71 -16.78
CA ASP A 31 -13.20 -29.18 -17.61
C ASP A 31 -12.07 -28.11 -17.67
N SER A 32 -12.44 -26.82 -17.65
CA SER A 32 -11.49 -25.69 -17.60
C SER A 32 -10.95 -25.39 -16.19
N ASN A 33 -11.53 -25.96 -15.14
CA ASN A 33 -11.16 -25.72 -13.75
C ASN A 33 -11.05 -27.03 -12.95
N PRO A 34 -9.92 -27.77 -13.09
CA PRO A 34 -9.69 -28.98 -12.30
C PRO A 34 -9.80 -28.69 -10.80
N GLY A 35 -10.60 -29.51 -10.11
CA GLY A 35 -10.91 -29.36 -8.68
C GLY A 35 -12.13 -28.49 -8.36
N LEU A 36 -12.80 -27.90 -9.36
CA LEU A 36 -14.05 -27.16 -9.14
C LEU A 36 -15.23 -28.13 -8.91
N GLY A 37 -15.99 -27.94 -7.83
CA GLY A 37 -17.16 -28.74 -7.54
C GLY A 37 -18.33 -28.44 -8.47
N LEU A 38 -19.16 -29.45 -8.77
CA LEU A 38 -20.36 -29.32 -9.62
C LEU A 38 -21.31 -28.20 -9.13
N ARG A 39 -21.41 -28.01 -7.81
CA ARG A 39 -22.21 -26.94 -7.18
C ARG A 39 -21.64 -25.55 -7.51
N ASP A 40 -20.32 -25.39 -7.43
CA ASP A 40 -19.67 -24.10 -7.66
C ASP A 40 -19.66 -23.75 -9.16
N ALA A 41 -19.47 -24.74 -10.03
CA ALA A 41 -19.64 -24.60 -11.47
C ALA A 41 -21.06 -24.17 -11.85
N LYS A 42 -22.09 -24.80 -11.25
CA LYS A 42 -23.49 -24.38 -11.43
C LYS A 42 -23.69 -22.93 -10.99
N ASN A 43 -23.29 -22.58 -9.77
CA ASN A 43 -23.46 -21.22 -9.23
C ASN A 43 -22.79 -20.17 -10.12
N ALA A 44 -21.60 -20.47 -10.64
CA ALA A 44 -20.86 -19.56 -11.51
C ALA A 44 -21.54 -19.39 -12.87
N VAL A 45 -22.06 -20.46 -13.49
CA VAL A 45 -22.83 -20.38 -14.75
C VAL A 45 -24.16 -19.65 -14.55
N GLU A 46 -24.83 -19.82 -13.40
CA GLU A 46 -26.05 -19.08 -13.06
C GLU A 46 -25.77 -17.59 -12.83
N ALA A 47 -24.70 -17.24 -12.10
CA ALA A 47 -24.28 -15.85 -11.92
C ALA A 47 -23.86 -15.19 -13.25
N TYR A 48 -23.17 -15.93 -14.12
CA TYR A 48 -22.80 -15.47 -15.46
C TYR A 48 -24.05 -15.25 -16.34
N ALA A 49 -25.00 -16.20 -16.33
CA ALA A 49 -26.27 -16.07 -17.04
C ALA A 49 -27.12 -14.89 -16.52
N LEU A 50 -27.10 -14.64 -15.21
CA LEU A 50 -27.79 -13.49 -14.62
C LEU A 50 -27.17 -12.16 -15.07
N ARG A 51 -25.83 -12.04 -15.07
CA ARG A 51 -25.11 -10.87 -15.60
C ARG A 51 -25.37 -10.65 -17.09
N LEU A 52 -25.43 -11.73 -17.88
CA LEU A 52 -25.72 -11.69 -19.31
C LEU A 52 -27.17 -11.25 -19.57
N SER A 53 -28.12 -11.72 -18.75
CA SER A 53 -29.54 -11.33 -18.75
C SER A 53 -29.75 -9.86 -18.36
N GLN A 54 -28.92 -9.35 -17.44
CA GLN A 54 -28.90 -7.93 -17.03
C GLN A 54 -28.27 -7.01 -18.09
N GLY A 55 -28.00 -7.49 -19.30
CA GLY A 55 -27.60 -6.66 -20.44
C GLY A 55 -26.19 -6.07 -20.33
N SER A 56 -25.28 -6.73 -19.60
CA SER A 56 -23.88 -6.28 -19.48
C SER A 56 -23.01 -6.96 -20.56
N PRO A 57 -22.60 -6.25 -21.64
CA PRO A 57 -21.78 -6.83 -22.70
C PRO A 57 -20.31 -6.85 -22.28
N ALA A 58 -19.89 -7.92 -21.62
CA ALA A 58 -18.48 -8.12 -21.24
C ALA A 58 -17.55 -8.46 -22.43
N GLU A 59 -18.05 -8.38 -23.67
CA GLU A 59 -17.37 -8.79 -24.91
C GLU A 59 -17.61 -7.77 -26.03
N ALA A 60 -17.26 -6.50 -25.79
CA ALA A 60 -17.16 -5.46 -26.83
C ALA A 60 -16.03 -4.46 -26.49
N GLU A 61 -14.80 -4.95 -26.71
CA GLU A 61 -13.56 -4.21 -26.98
C GLU A 61 -12.97 -3.19 -25.99
N ALA A 62 -11.65 -3.12 -26.03
CA ALA A 62 -10.88 -2.00 -25.52
C ALA A 62 -11.04 -0.80 -26.47
N GLY A 63 -11.90 0.18 -26.13
CA GLY A 63 -12.07 1.37 -26.96
C GLY A 63 -13.05 2.44 -26.42
N ALA A 64 -12.49 3.50 -25.83
CA ALA A 64 -13.00 4.88 -25.76
C ALA A 64 -14.48 5.20 -25.34
N ALA A 65 -14.60 5.68 -24.08
CA ALA A 65 -15.28 6.92 -23.65
C ALA A 65 -16.84 7.09 -23.66
N GLY A 66 -17.42 7.15 -22.45
CA GLY A 66 -18.66 7.87 -22.05
C GLY A 66 -20.00 7.12 -22.25
N GLY A 67 -20.92 6.96 -21.28
CA GLY A 67 -21.07 7.47 -19.90
C GLY A 67 -22.37 8.29 -19.74
N ALA A 68 -23.23 8.18 -18.71
CA ALA A 68 -23.21 7.41 -17.45
C ALA A 68 -24.44 6.44 -17.38
N ASP A 69 -25.12 6.04 -16.28
CA ASP A 69 -25.12 6.36 -14.84
C ASP A 69 -25.32 5.09 -13.99
N ALA A 70 -24.30 4.74 -13.20
CA ALA A 70 -24.32 3.80 -12.07
C ALA A 70 -22.95 3.91 -11.35
N SER A 71 -22.63 5.11 -10.89
CA SER A 71 -21.37 5.44 -10.19
C SER A 71 -21.15 4.45 -9.03
N HIS A 72 -20.06 3.68 -8.93
CA HIS A 72 -18.66 4.02 -9.18
C HIS A 72 -17.78 2.76 -9.41
N PRO A 73 -17.12 2.56 -10.57
CA PRO A 73 -16.04 1.59 -10.75
C PRO A 73 -14.71 2.11 -10.14
N PRO A 74 -13.69 1.27 -9.90
CA PRO A 74 -12.81 1.43 -8.75
C PRO A 74 -11.79 2.58 -8.89
N THR A 75 -11.63 3.35 -7.80
CA THR A 75 -10.44 4.16 -7.58
C THR A 75 -9.30 3.26 -7.07
N PRO A 76 -8.17 3.08 -7.79
CA PRO A 76 -7.03 2.31 -7.28
C PRO A 76 -6.18 3.16 -6.31
N ALA A 77 -6.82 3.79 -5.32
CA ALA A 77 -6.17 4.69 -4.36
C ALA A 77 -6.98 4.86 -3.05
N GLY A 78 -7.45 3.77 -2.44
CA GLY A 78 -8.11 3.86 -1.14
C GLY A 78 -8.56 2.52 -0.57
N PHE A 79 -8.67 2.46 0.76
CA PHE A 79 -9.23 1.34 1.53
C PHE A 79 -10.64 0.97 1.00
N PRO A 80 -11.05 -0.32 0.96
CA PRO A 80 -12.33 -0.70 0.35
C PRO A 80 -13.55 -0.28 1.20
N ASP A 81 -14.57 0.31 0.58
CA ASP A 81 -15.80 0.77 1.25
C ASP A 81 -16.53 -0.31 2.05
N ALA A 82 -16.55 -1.54 1.54
CA ALA A 82 -17.14 -2.68 2.24
C ALA A 82 -16.39 -2.98 3.56
N ALA A 83 -15.06 -2.78 3.62
CA ALA A 83 -14.31 -2.89 4.87
C ALA A 83 -14.57 -1.70 5.81
N ARG A 84 -14.75 -0.46 5.29
CA ARG A 84 -15.19 0.68 6.13
C ARG A 84 -16.52 0.39 6.81
N ALA A 85 -17.48 -0.16 6.06
CA ALA A 85 -18.80 -0.53 6.57
C ALA A 85 -18.70 -1.65 7.63
N ALA A 86 -17.88 -2.68 7.37
CA ALA A 86 -17.64 -3.76 8.33
C ALA A 86 -17.00 -3.27 9.64
N ILE A 87 -16.01 -2.36 9.58
CA ILE A 87 -15.39 -1.76 10.78
C ILE A 87 -16.42 -0.94 11.58
N ARG A 88 -17.21 -0.07 10.92
CA ARG A 88 -18.29 0.70 11.57
C ARG A 88 -19.35 -0.21 12.21
N GLY A 89 -19.61 -1.39 11.64
CA GLY A 89 -20.49 -2.41 12.21
C GLY A 89 -19.85 -3.31 13.27
N GLY A 90 -18.62 -3.04 13.72
CA GLY A 90 -17.88 -3.87 14.69
C GLY A 90 -17.35 -5.20 14.13
N GLN A 91 -17.55 -5.48 12.85
CA GLN A 91 -17.23 -6.76 12.19
C GLN A 91 -15.77 -6.79 11.69
N LYS A 92 -14.80 -6.60 12.60
CA LYS A 92 -13.37 -6.56 12.26
C LYS A 92 -12.90 -7.75 11.41
N LEU A 93 -13.36 -8.97 11.73
CA LEU A 93 -13.00 -10.19 10.98
C LEU A 93 -13.46 -10.15 9.51
N VAL A 94 -14.64 -9.56 9.25
CA VAL A 94 -15.17 -9.38 7.89
C VAL A 94 -14.37 -8.33 7.13
N ALA A 95 -13.97 -7.24 7.80
CA ALA A 95 -13.09 -6.23 7.22
C ALA A 95 -11.73 -6.80 6.81
N ILE A 96 -11.10 -7.63 7.66
CA ILE A 96 -9.82 -8.30 7.36
C ILE A 96 -9.94 -9.19 6.13
N LYS A 97 -11.04 -9.95 6.02
CA LYS A 97 -11.30 -10.78 4.84
C LYS A 97 -11.43 -9.92 3.57
N ILE A 98 -12.19 -8.83 3.61
CA ILE A 98 -12.37 -7.92 2.47
C ILE A 98 -11.05 -7.27 2.06
N VAL A 99 -10.22 -6.83 3.01
CA VAL A 99 -8.90 -6.24 2.75
C VAL A 99 -7.93 -7.27 2.15
N ARG A 100 -7.92 -8.51 2.66
CA ARG A 100 -7.15 -9.62 2.07
C ARG A 100 -7.58 -9.91 0.63
N GLU A 101 -8.89 -9.98 0.37
CA GLU A 101 -9.42 -10.28 -0.98
C GLU A 101 -9.22 -9.11 -1.96
N ALA A 102 -9.25 -7.86 -1.49
CA ALA A 102 -9.06 -6.67 -2.33
C ALA A 102 -7.59 -6.39 -2.69
N TYR A 103 -6.64 -6.69 -1.80
CA TYR A 103 -5.21 -6.36 -1.99
C TYR A 103 -4.28 -7.57 -2.12
N GLY A 104 -4.77 -8.81 -1.91
CA GLY A 104 -3.94 -10.01 -1.92
C GLY A 104 -2.96 -10.11 -0.72
N LEU A 105 -3.20 -9.34 0.34
CA LEU A 105 -2.30 -9.25 1.50
C LEU A 105 -2.29 -10.53 2.36
N GLY A 106 -1.18 -10.73 3.08
CA GLY A 106 -1.08 -11.76 4.11
C GLY A 106 -2.07 -11.50 5.25
N LEU A 107 -2.46 -12.54 5.98
CA LEU A 107 -3.43 -12.43 7.09
C LEU A 107 -2.95 -11.44 8.18
N ARG A 108 -1.63 -11.35 8.39
CA ARG A 108 -1.00 -10.37 9.29
C ARG A 108 -1.17 -8.95 8.75
N ASP A 109 -0.70 -8.68 7.53
CA ASP A 109 -0.72 -7.34 6.95
C ASP A 109 -2.16 -6.82 6.78
N ALA A 110 -3.10 -7.70 6.39
CA ALA A 110 -4.53 -7.37 6.30
C ALA A 110 -5.16 -7.10 7.68
N LYS A 111 -4.69 -7.75 8.76
CA LYS A 111 -5.09 -7.42 10.13
C LYS A 111 -4.54 -6.07 10.54
N ASP A 112 -3.23 -5.87 10.41
CA ASP A 112 -2.53 -4.66 10.87
C ASP A 112 -3.13 -3.42 10.16
N LEU A 113 -3.42 -3.50 8.86
CA LEU A 113 -4.08 -2.44 8.08
C LEU A 113 -5.54 -2.18 8.53
N VAL A 114 -6.29 -3.20 8.96
CA VAL A 114 -7.65 -3.05 9.48
C VAL A 114 -7.69 -2.48 10.89
N GLU A 115 -6.79 -2.92 11.77
CA GLU A 115 -6.67 -2.36 13.13
C GLU A 115 -6.20 -0.90 13.06
N ASP A 116 -5.20 -0.59 12.22
CA ASP A 116 -4.78 0.78 11.93
C ASP A 116 -5.95 1.67 11.46
N TYR A 117 -6.80 1.16 10.57
CA TYR A 117 -7.99 1.87 10.11
C TYR A 117 -9.06 2.00 11.20
N ALA A 118 -9.21 1.01 12.07
CA ALA A 118 -10.18 1.03 13.17
C ALA A 118 -9.76 1.99 14.30
N GLU A 119 -8.46 2.10 14.58
CA GLU A 119 -7.93 3.00 15.61
C GLU A 119 -7.80 4.45 15.14
N ARG A 120 -7.44 4.68 13.87
CA ARG A 120 -7.17 6.03 13.32
C ARG A 120 -8.30 6.58 12.42
N GLY A 121 -9.29 5.76 12.05
CA GLY A 121 -10.44 6.16 11.25
C GLY A 121 -10.09 6.68 9.85
N GLU A 122 -11.01 7.41 9.22
CA GLU A 122 -10.78 7.98 7.87
C GLU A 122 -9.61 8.98 7.82
N ALA A 123 -9.16 9.50 8.96
CA ALA A 123 -7.97 10.32 9.05
C ALA A 123 -6.69 9.56 8.61
N ALA A 124 -6.66 8.23 8.71
CA ALA A 124 -5.58 7.41 8.14
C ALA A 124 -5.55 7.48 6.60
N LEU A 125 -6.71 7.60 5.94
CA LEU A 125 -6.80 7.75 4.49
C LEU A 125 -6.64 9.21 4.05
N ALA A 126 -6.98 10.18 4.90
CA ALA A 126 -6.59 11.58 4.71
C ALA A 126 -5.06 11.78 4.84
N GLY A 127 -4.41 10.98 5.69
CA GLY A 127 -2.94 10.81 5.72
C GLY A 127 -2.38 10.10 4.47
N LEU A 128 -3.24 9.43 3.70
CA LEU A 128 -2.95 8.93 2.35
C LEU A 128 -3.27 9.97 1.25
N LYS A 129 -3.29 11.27 1.60
CA LYS A 129 -3.00 12.34 0.63
C LYS A 129 -1.51 12.28 0.27
N VAL A 130 -1.13 11.19 -0.42
CA VAL A 130 0.22 10.77 -0.84
C VAL A 130 1.29 11.21 0.15
N SER A 131 1.43 10.48 1.27
CA SER A 131 2.65 10.60 2.06
C SER A 131 3.84 10.23 1.16
N ALA A 132 4.81 11.14 1.05
CA ALA A 132 5.89 11.05 0.07
C ALA A 132 6.89 9.88 0.34
N GLY A 133 6.61 9.04 1.33
CA GLY A 133 7.43 7.87 1.72
C GLY A 133 7.38 6.70 0.73
N ALA A 134 6.30 6.52 -0.03
CA ALA A 134 6.26 5.48 -1.07
C ALA A 134 6.99 5.90 -2.36
N ALA A 135 7.03 7.20 -2.65
CA ALA A 135 7.83 7.78 -3.75
C ALA A 135 9.31 7.99 -3.37
N ALA A 136 9.70 7.75 -2.12
CA ALA A 136 11.08 7.88 -1.64
C ALA A 136 12.05 6.80 -2.19
N LEU A 137 11.53 5.81 -2.93
CA LEU A 137 12.30 4.82 -3.68
C LEU A 137 12.25 5.02 -5.21
N ASP A 138 11.43 5.95 -5.70
CA ASP A 138 11.36 6.33 -7.14
C ASP A 138 12.24 7.57 -7.43
N LEU A 139 13.41 7.65 -6.79
CA LEU A 139 14.48 8.53 -7.25
C LEU A 139 15.20 7.82 -8.41
N PRO A 140 15.38 8.46 -9.58
CA PRO A 140 16.23 7.91 -10.63
C PRO A 140 17.61 7.58 -10.06
N GLY A 141 18.19 6.43 -10.44
CA GLY A 141 19.47 5.98 -9.90
C GLY A 141 20.60 7.01 -10.06
N GLU A 142 20.51 7.85 -11.09
CA GLU A 142 21.39 8.98 -11.35
C GLU A 142 21.31 10.08 -10.26
N VAL A 143 20.11 10.40 -9.75
CA VAL A 143 19.94 11.33 -8.61
C VAL A 143 20.54 10.72 -7.35
N VAL A 144 20.35 9.41 -7.13
CA VAL A 144 20.93 8.70 -5.98
C VAL A 144 22.47 8.70 -6.06
N ALA A 145 23.05 8.49 -7.24
CA ALA A 145 24.49 8.56 -7.45
C ALA A 145 25.06 9.96 -7.15
N LEU A 146 24.40 11.02 -7.61
CA LEU A 146 24.79 12.41 -7.29
C LEU A 146 24.71 12.70 -5.78
N LEU A 147 23.69 12.18 -5.08
CA LEU A 147 23.57 12.32 -3.62
C LEU A 147 24.65 11.53 -2.86
N LEU A 148 25.07 10.36 -3.36
CA LEU A 148 26.20 9.62 -2.80
C LEU A 148 27.53 10.36 -3.01
N GLY A 149 27.69 11.05 -4.15
CA GLY A 149 28.82 11.95 -4.43
C GLY A 149 28.79 13.30 -3.71
N GLY A 150 27.71 13.62 -2.98
CA GLY A 150 27.53 14.88 -2.26
C GLY A 150 27.05 16.06 -3.12
N GLU A 151 26.75 15.85 -4.41
CA GLU A 151 26.35 16.89 -5.37
C GLU A 151 24.85 17.26 -5.26
N ARG A 152 24.42 17.62 -4.05
CA ARG A 152 23.01 17.93 -3.69
C ARG A 152 22.32 18.90 -4.64
N ALA A 153 23.03 19.95 -5.07
CA ALA A 153 22.48 20.97 -5.96
C ALA A 153 22.15 20.41 -7.36
N ARG A 154 23.05 19.61 -7.94
CA ARG A 154 22.80 18.94 -9.24
C ARG A 154 21.72 17.88 -9.12
N ALA A 155 21.69 17.12 -8.01
CA ALA A 155 20.63 16.14 -7.73
C ALA A 155 19.24 16.80 -7.74
N ALA A 156 19.08 17.95 -7.06
CA ALA A 156 17.82 18.70 -7.05
C ALA A 156 17.45 19.25 -8.45
N GLN A 157 18.44 19.77 -9.19
CA GLN A 157 18.24 20.33 -10.54
C GLN A 157 17.85 19.27 -11.58
N LEU A 158 18.42 18.07 -11.49
CA LEU A 158 18.07 16.92 -12.33
C LEU A 158 16.67 16.38 -12.01
N LEU A 159 16.27 16.41 -10.73
CA LEU A 159 14.90 16.07 -10.32
C LEU A 159 13.86 17.07 -10.87
N GLN A 160 14.22 18.36 -10.93
CA GLN A 160 13.37 19.41 -11.51
C GLN A 160 13.21 19.23 -13.03
N SER A 161 14.30 18.94 -13.77
CA SER A 161 14.25 18.78 -15.23
C SER A 161 13.46 17.56 -15.71
N LEU A 162 13.51 16.44 -14.96
CA LEU A 162 12.88 15.18 -15.36
C LEU A 162 11.37 15.08 -15.05
N ARG A 163 10.88 15.81 -14.05
CA ARG A 163 9.54 15.59 -13.48
C ARG A 163 8.72 16.89 -13.27
N GLY A 164 9.28 18.07 -13.52
CA GLY A 164 8.57 19.34 -13.34
C GLY A 164 8.31 19.74 -11.88
N TYR A 165 9.01 19.12 -10.92
CA TYR A 165 8.88 19.47 -9.50
C TYR A 165 9.33 20.91 -9.22
N SER A 166 8.68 21.55 -8.25
CA SER A 166 9.09 22.88 -7.79
C SER A 166 10.45 22.82 -7.08
N ALA A 167 11.23 23.91 -7.13
CA ALA A 167 12.56 23.97 -6.52
C ALA A 167 12.56 23.71 -5.00
N GLN A 168 11.48 24.07 -4.31
CA GLN A 168 11.30 23.77 -2.88
C GLN A 168 11.09 22.26 -2.65
N GLU A 169 10.29 21.61 -3.50
CA GLU A 169 9.93 20.19 -3.36
C GLU A 169 11.11 19.26 -3.70
N SER A 170 11.94 19.63 -4.69
CA SER A 170 13.17 18.89 -4.98
C SER A 170 14.19 18.99 -3.84
N LEU A 171 14.31 20.14 -3.18
CA LEU A 171 15.15 20.30 -1.99
C LEU A 171 14.62 19.50 -0.80
N ASN A 172 13.30 19.50 -0.56
CA ASN A 172 12.71 18.76 0.55
C ASN A 172 12.88 17.23 0.38
N ARG A 173 12.69 16.70 -0.84
CA ARG A 173 13.01 15.30 -1.19
C ARG A 173 14.47 14.92 -0.92
N VAL A 174 15.41 15.79 -1.28
CA VAL A 174 16.85 15.58 -1.01
C VAL A 174 17.13 15.55 0.50
N ALA A 175 16.55 16.48 1.26
CA ALA A 175 16.71 16.53 2.72
C ALA A 175 16.10 15.28 3.41
N GLU A 176 14.92 14.85 3.01
CA GLU A 176 14.27 13.62 3.51
C GLU A 176 15.14 12.37 3.26
N TYR A 177 15.74 12.26 2.07
CA TYR A 177 16.65 11.15 1.74
C TYR A 177 17.90 11.14 2.64
N GLU A 178 18.48 12.31 2.92
CA GLU A 178 19.63 12.41 3.84
C GLU A 178 19.27 12.10 5.29
N VAL A 179 18.11 12.56 5.77
CA VAL A 179 17.61 12.23 7.11
C VAL A 179 17.35 10.73 7.23
N ALA A 180 16.73 10.10 6.23
CA ALA A 180 16.52 8.67 6.17
C ALA A 180 17.84 7.86 6.13
N ARG A 181 18.85 8.35 5.40
CA ARG A 181 20.20 7.75 5.38
C ARG A 181 20.87 7.87 6.75
N LYS A 182 20.77 9.02 7.41
CA LYS A 182 21.43 9.29 8.70
C LYS A 182 20.79 8.51 9.85
N THR A 183 19.46 8.40 9.88
CA THR A 183 18.75 7.54 10.87
C THR A 183 19.02 6.07 10.64
N ARG A 184 19.02 5.58 9.38
CA ARG A 184 19.37 4.20 9.06
C ARG A 184 20.83 3.87 9.38
N GLY A 185 21.74 4.82 9.23
CA GLY A 185 23.13 4.72 9.70
C GLY A 185 23.25 4.59 11.22
N ALA A 186 22.53 5.42 11.98
CA ALA A 186 22.52 5.36 13.45
C ALA A 186 21.93 4.05 14.01
N ILE A 187 20.94 3.47 13.32
CA ILE A 187 20.35 2.16 13.66
C ILE A 187 21.28 1.00 13.28
N ALA A 188 22.15 1.16 12.27
CA ALA A 188 23.15 0.16 11.91
C ALA A 188 24.40 0.18 12.84
N ASP A 189 24.76 1.37 13.34
CA ASP A 189 25.93 1.57 14.21
C ASP A 189 25.69 1.12 15.67
N SER A 190 24.44 1.03 16.10
CA SER A 190 24.04 0.56 17.44
C SER A 190 24.16 -0.98 17.62
N GLY A 191 24.82 -1.67 16.68
CA GLY A 191 24.68 -3.11 16.44
C GLY A 191 25.93 -3.97 16.60
N ARG A 192 26.97 -3.58 17.36
CA ARG A 192 27.97 -4.56 17.89
C ARG A 192 28.82 -4.06 19.06
N THR A 193 28.89 -4.94 20.06
CA THR A 193 29.73 -4.93 21.26
C THR A 193 31.22 -4.67 21.01
N VAL A 194 31.80 -3.63 21.65
CA VAL A 194 32.79 -3.76 22.75
C VAL A 194 32.65 -2.51 23.64
N ALA A 195 32.95 -2.61 24.93
CA ALA A 195 33.25 -1.44 25.76
C ALA A 195 34.78 -1.26 25.90
N PRO A 196 35.42 -0.40 25.09
CA PRO A 196 36.66 0.26 25.50
C PRO A 196 36.27 1.47 26.37
N GLY A 197 36.87 1.60 27.55
CA GLY A 197 36.50 2.65 28.50
C GLY A 197 36.82 4.05 27.97
N ASP A 198 35.79 4.82 27.62
CA ASP A 198 35.94 6.24 27.29
C ASP A 198 35.89 7.11 28.56
N ARG A 199 36.94 7.91 28.77
CA ARG A 199 37.05 8.90 29.86
C ARG A 199 36.43 10.26 29.48
N GLY A 200 35.55 10.32 28.47
CA GLY A 200 34.90 11.55 28.01
C GLY A 200 33.72 12.03 28.85
N GLY A 201 32.92 11.12 29.43
CA GLY A 201 31.67 11.48 30.12
C GLY A 201 31.84 12.24 31.45
N ALA A 202 32.98 12.11 32.12
CA ALA A 202 33.23 12.74 33.42
C ALA A 202 33.52 14.25 33.33
N LEU A 203 34.12 14.74 32.24
CA LEU A 203 34.59 16.13 32.16
C LEU A 203 33.46 17.16 32.08
N TRP A 204 32.34 16.84 31.41
CA TRP A 204 31.18 17.72 31.39
C TRP A 204 30.49 17.81 32.75
N VAL A 205 30.44 16.71 33.51
CA VAL A 205 29.87 16.68 34.87
C VAL A 205 30.77 17.43 35.85
N VAL A 206 32.08 17.20 35.81
CA VAL A 206 33.06 17.94 36.63
C VAL A 206 33.07 19.44 36.27
N GLY A 207 32.98 19.78 34.98
CA GLY A 207 32.85 21.16 34.51
C GLY A 207 31.58 21.84 35.03
N ALA A 208 30.43 21.18 34.97
CA ALA A 208 29.17 21.69 35.51
C ALA A 208 29.21 21.87 37.04
N ILE A 209 29.79 20.93 37.78
CA ILE A 209 29.98 21.02 39.24
C ILE A 209 30.93 22.17 39.60
N ALA A 210 32.05 22.32 38.87
CA ALA A 210 33.00 23.41 39.09
C ALA A 210 32.35 24.79 38.83
N LEU A 211 31.56 24.92 37.76
CA LEU A 211 30.82 26.16 37.45
C LEU A 211 29.78 26.48 38.53
N ALA A 212 29.06 25.49 39.04
CA ALA A 212 28.10 25.66 40.12
C ALA A 212 28.77 26.12 41.43
N LEU A 213 29.92 25.55 41.80
CA LEU A 213 30.69 25.97 42.97
C LEU A 213 31.25 27.40 42.82
N LEU A 214 31.71 27.77 41.61
CA LEU A 214 32.19 29.13 41.32
C LEU A 214 31.05 30.17 41.42
N ALA A 215 29.85 29.84 40.93
CA ALA A 215 28.67 30.70 41.03
C ALA A 215 28.22 30.90 42.49
N VAL A 216 28.30 29.86 43.33
CA VAL A 216 27.99 29.95 44.77
C VAL A 216 29.02 30.82 45.50
N TRP A 217 30.31 30.70 45.16
CA TRP A 217 31.36 31.55 45.76
C TRP A 217 31.29 33.02 45.33
N PHE A 218 30.66 33.33 44.20
CA PHE A 218 30.46 34.71 43.73
C PHE A 218 29.15 35.35 44.24
N LEU A 219 28.35 34.61 45.02
CA LEU A 219 27.05 35.04 45.54
C LEU A 219 27.02 35.19 47.07
N TRP A 220 28.21 35.24 47.71
CA TRP A 220 28.44 35.39 49.14
C TRP A 220 29.66 36.29 49.40
#